data_AF-A0A356BD35-F1
#
_entry.id   AF-A0A356BD35-F1
#
_cell.length_a   1.000
_cell.length_b   1.000
_cell.length_c   1.000
_cell.angle_alpha   90.00
_cell.angle_beta   90.00
_cell.angle_gamma   90.00
#
_symmetry.space_group_name_H-M   'P 1'
#
loop_
_entity.id
_entity.type
_entity.pdbx_description
1 polymer ?
#
loop_
_entity_poly.entity_id
_entity_poly.type
_entity_poly.pdbx_seq_one_letter_code
_entity_poly.pdbx_strand_id
1 'polypeptide(L)'
;MRIKPMILIVLTLATSIACSGSTTGMQPDHNNYQLTLIKDCQVVGQYPMSAEQIKHYLQLKQHEQEMQQLEQPLQQFEAQSEQLADEVERLSSLALQETDTELHIDKRYMALQQETARQLEALVSHHQADFDALAAQGDKIAATASKFEQAIKSGIEGIDFDQIQISDAGKAADTRYCQLNISRL
;
A
#
# COMPACT_ATOMS: atom_id res chain seq x y z
N MET A 1 -16.84 20.63 16.97
CA MET A 1 -15.66 19.80 16.66
C MET A 1 -15.98 18.96 15.44
N ARG A 2 -15.28 19.16 14.32
CA ARG A 2 -15.42 18.35 13.10
C ARG A 2 -14.13 17.55 12.95
N ILE A 3 -14.22 16.25 13.12
CA ILE A 3 -13.12 15.31 12.92
C ILE A 3 -13.05 15.07 11.41
N LYS A 4 -11.94 15.43 10.76
CA LYS A 4 -11.69 15.11 9.35
C LYS A 4 -10.80 13.86 9.28
N PRO A 5 -11.05 12.95 8.33
CA PRO A 5 -10.36 11.67 8.25
C PRO A 5 -8.91 11.88 7.78
N MET A 6 -7.97 11.38 8.57
CA MET A 6 -6.53 11.35 8.28
C MET A 6 -6.28 10.17 7.32
N ILE A 7 -5.98 10.47 6.06
CA ILE A 7 -5.60 9.47 5.06
C ILE A 7 -4.10 9.21 5.23
N LEU A 8 -3.76 7.99 5.68
CA LEU A 8 -2.40 7.51 5.81
C LEU A 8 -1.93 6.95 4.45
N ILE A 9 -1.14 7.71 3.70
CA ILE A 9 -0.51 7.23 2.45
C ILE A 9 0.90 6.77 2.79
N VAL A 10 1.11 5.45 2.76
CA VAL A 10 2.43 4.81 2.85
C VAL A 10 2.97 4.66 1.43
N LEU A 11 4.04 5.36 1.07
CA LEU A 11 4.67 5.25 -0.25
C LEU A 11 6.07 4.63 -0.15
N THR A 12 6.26 3.57 -0.92
CA THR A 12 7.44 2.70 -1.00
C THR A 12 8.50 3.30 -1.93
N LEU A 13 9.76 3.40 -1.47
CA LEU A 13 10.88 3.87 -2.30
C LEU A 13 11.53 2.68 -3.03
N ALA A 14 11.62 2.79 -4.36
CA ALA A 14 12.41 1.90 -5.21
C ALA A 14 13.92 2.13 -5.01
N THR A 15 14.67 1.08 -4.69
CA THR A 15 16.13 1.09 -4.61
C THR A 15 16.75 0.39 -5.82
N SER A 16 17.52 1.14 -6.61
CA SER A 16 18.44 0.60 -7.60
C SER A 16 19.65 -0.05 -6.90
N ILE A 17 19.88 -1.34 -7.19
CA ILE A 17 20.98 -2.12 -6.61
C ILE A 17 22.25 -1.84 -7.41
N ALA A 18 23.18 -1.09 -6.83
CA ALA A 18 24.58 -1.09 -7.24
C ALA A 18 25.35 -2.08 -6.34
N CYS A 19 25.72 -3.23 -6.91
CA CYS A 19 26.55 -4.21 -6.22
C CYS A 19 27.97 -3.66 -6.02
N SER A 20 28.40 -3.55 -4.76
CA SER A 20 29.81 -3.49 -4.40
C SER A 20 29.98 -4.25 -3.09
N GLY A 21 30.63 -5.42 -3.17
CA GLY A 21 30.86 -6.30 -2.05
C GLY A 21 31.85 -5.69 -1.06
N SER A 22 31.47 -5.73 0.22
CA SER A 22 32.35 -5.68 1.39
C SER A 22 31.57 -6.28 2.55
N THR A 23 31.96 -7.48 2.96
CA THR A 23 31.41 -8.17 4.14
C THR A 23 31.97 -7.53 5.40
N THR A 24 31.32 -6.46 5.87
CA THR A 24 31.36 -6.06 7.26
C THR A 24 29.94 -6.16 7.77
N GLY A 25 29.73 -7.00 8.80
CA GLY A 25 28.49 -7.04 9.55
C GLY A 25 28.26 -5.70 10.23
N MET A 26 27.76 -4.74 9.48
CA MET A 26 27.20 -3.49 9.99
C MET A 26 25.82 -3.85 10.53
N GLN A 27 25.72 -4.04 11.84
CA GLN A 27 24.45 -3.71 12.49
C GLN A 27 24.12 -2.26 12.09
N PRO A 28 22.87 -1.96 11.70
CA PRO A 28 22.46 -0.59 11.46
C PRO A 28 22.83 0.23 12.70
N ASP A 29 23.52 1.35 12.53
CA ASP A 29 23.76 2.27 13.63
C ASP A 29 22.40 2.88 14.01
N HIS A 30 21.73 2.23 14.97
CA HIS A 30 20.36 2.51 15.38
C HIS A 30 20.22 3.87 16.09
N ASN A 31 21.28 4.66 16.23
CA ASN A 31 21.30 5.87 17.06
C ASN A 31 20.97 7.18 16.34
N ASN A 32 20.50 7.10 15.10
CA ASN A 32 20.63 8.22 14.18
C ASN A 32 19.33 8.63 13.47
N TYR A 33 18.18 8.08 13.87
CA TYR A 33 16.89 8.49 13.32
C TYR A 33 16.41 9.82 13.91
N GLN A 34 15.89 10.68 13.04
CA GLN A 34 15.33 11.98 13.41
C GLN A 34 13.85 12.05 13.04
N LEU A 35 13.05 12.55 13.98
CA LEU A 35 11.66 12.95 13.79
C LEU A 35 11.63 14.44 13.46
N THR A 36 11.13 14.81 12.28
CA THR A 36 10.97 16.19 11.85
C THR A 36 9.49 16.53 11.75
N LEU A 37 9.08 17.59 12.44
CA LEU A 37 7.73 18.14 12.40
C LEU A 37 7.69 19.31 11.43
N ILE A 38 6.72 19.30 10.52
CA ILE A 38 6.60 20.31 9.47
C ILE A 38 5.22 20.96 9.55
N LYS A 39 5.20 22.29 9.54
CA LYS A 39 3.99 23.11 9.45
C LYS A 39 4.17 24.17 8.38
N ASP A 40 3.18 24.38 7.52
CA ASP A 40 3.24 25.40 6.45
C ASP A 40 4.56 25.31 5.64
N CYS A 41 5.03 24.07 5.40
CA CYS A 41 6.28 23.78 4.70
C CYS A 41 7.56 24.25 5.37
N GLN A 42 7.50 24.56 6.66
CA GLN A 42 8.64 24.91 7.49
C GLN A 42 8.83 23.85 8.58
N VAL A 43 10.09 23.55 8.88
CA VAL A 43 10.42 22.68 10.01
C VAL A 43 10.14 23.43 11.30
N VAL A 44 9.20 22.91 12.10
CA VAL A 44 8.80 23.47 13.40
C VAL A 44 9.37 22.68 14.58
N GLY A 45 9.92 21.50 14.32
CA GLY A 45 10.60 20.70 15.33
C GLY A 45 11.45 19.62 14.69
N GLN A 46 12.58 19.31 15.33
CA GLN A 46 13.43 18.19 14.94
C GLN A 46 14.00 17.54 16.20
N TYR A 47 13.79 16.24 16.35
CA TYR A 47 14.13 15.51 17.57
C TYR A 47 14.75 14.16 17.23
N PRO A 48 15.78 13.72 17.96
CA PRO A 48 16.23 12.34 17.86
C PRO A 48 15.08 11.42 18.30
N MET A 49 14.85 10.35 17.54
CA MET A 49 13.84 9.36 17.91
C MET A 49 14.32 8.54 19.12
N SER A 50 13.39 8.19 20.00
CA SER A 50 13.66 7.28 21.11
C SER A 50 13.85 5.85 20.61
N ALA A 51 14.49 5.00 21.41
CA ALA A 51 14.67 3.58 21.08
C ALA A 51 13.32 2.86 20.80
N GLU A 52 12.26 3.24 21.52
CA GLU A 52 10.92 2.69 21.32
C GLU A 52 10.28 3.16 20.00
N GLN A 53 10.42 4.45 19.68
CA GLN A 53 9.97 4.99 18.38
C GLN A 53 10.70 4.32 17.22
N ILE A 54 12.03 4.16 17.32
CA ILE A 54 12.86 3.51 16.30
C ILE A 54 12.43 2.05 16.12
N LYS A 55 12.21 1.33 17.23
CA LYS A 55 11.74 -0.05 17.18
C LYS A 55 10.44 -0.18 16.39
N HIS A 56 9.43 0.61 16.69
CA HIS A 56 8.15 0.53 16.01
C HIS A 56 8.21 1.01 14.56
N TYR A 57 9.02 2.02 14.26
CA TYR A 57 9.27 2.46 12.88
C TYR A 57 9.92 1.35 12.04
N LEU A 58 10.96 0.70 12.56
CA LEU A 58 11.61 -0.41 11.85
C LEU A 58 10.69 -1.62 11.69
N GLN A 59 9.83 -1.89 12.67
CA GLN A 59 8.79 -2.92 12.55
C GLN A 59 7.78 -2.58 11.44
N LEU A 60 7.38 -1.31 11.29
CA LEU A 60 6.54 -0.88 10.17
C LEU A 60 7.24 -1.12 8.82
N LYS A 61 8.53 -0.79 8.72
CA LYS A 61 9.32 -1.05 7.51
C LYS A 61 9.42 -2.53 7.17
N GLN A 62 9.58 -3.38 8.18
CA GLN A 62 9.55 -4.83 8.00
C GLN A 62 8.17 -5.29 7.49
N HIS A 63 7.08 -4.79 8.07
CA HIS A 63 5.74 -5.15 7.62
C HIS A 63 5.42 -4.65 6.20
N GLU A 64 5.90 -3.47 5.80
CA GLU A 64 5.81 -2.97 4.42
C GLU A 64 6.50 -3.91 3.44
N GLN A 65 7.71 -4.39 3.78
CA GLN A 65 8.45 -5.35 2.94
C GLN A 65 7.73 -6.69 2.82
N GLU A 66 7.19 -7.20 3.93
CA GLU A 66 6.39 -8.42 3.93
C GLU A 66 5.12 -8.27 3.08
N MET A 67 4.44 -7.11 3.14
CA MET A 67 3.26 -6.82 2.32
C MET A 67 3.60 -6.89 0.82
N GLN A 68 4.72 -6.28 0.40
CA GLN A 68 5.16 -6.33 -1.00
C GLN A 68 5.37 -7.76 -1.53
N GLN A 69 5.78 -8.69 -0.67
CA GLN A 69 5.94 -10.11 -1.04
C GLN A 69 4.58 -10.79 -1.15
N LEU A 70 3.66 -10.50 -0.22
CA LEU A 70 2.30 -11.05 -0.23
C LEU A 70 1.46 -10.54 -1.42
N GLU A 71 1.80 -9.38 -2.00
CA GLU A 71 1.15 -8.84 -3.19
C GLU A 71 1.58 -9.54 -4.49
N GLN A 72 2.72 -10.25 -4.51
CA GLN A 72 3.24 -10.86 -5.75
C GLN A 72 2.27 -11.87 -6.40
N PRO A 73 1.64 -12.81 -5.67
CA PRO A 73 0.69 -13.75 -6.26
C PRO A 73 -0.54 -13.07 -6.87
N LEU A 74 -0.88 -11.87 -6.38
CA LEU A 74 -2.04 -11.13 -6.89
C LEU A 74 -1.82 -10.56 -8.29
N GLN A 75 -0.58 -10.29 -8.69
CA GLN A 75 -0.31 -9.82 -10.07
C GLN A 75 -0.74 -10.86 -11.10
N GLN A 76 -0.56 -12.14 -10.80
CA GLN A 76 -1.03 -13.23 -11.66
C GLN A 76 -2.55 -13.37 -11.59
N PHE A 77 -3.14 -13.26 -10.39
CA PHE A 77 -4.59 -13.27 -10.21
C PHE A 77 -5.26 -12.15 -11.03
N GLU A 78 -4.76 -10.92 -10.95
CA GLU A 78 -5.32 -9.76 -11.66
C GLU A 78 -5.38 -10.01 -13.16
N ALA A 79 -4.26 -10.42 -13.77
CA ALA A 79 -4.22 -10.70 -15.20
C ALA A 79 -5.17 -11.83 -15.62
N GLN A 80 -5.24 -12.92 -14.85
CA GLN A 80 -6.14 -14.05 -15.15
C GLN A 80 -7.61 -13.69 -14.93
N SER A 81 -7.91 -12.90 -13.91
CA SER A 81 -9.26 -12.43 -13.59
C SER A 81 -9.78 -11.49 -14.68
N GLU A 82 -8.96 -10.55 -15.16
CA GLU A 82 -9.30 -9.64 -16.26
C GLU A 82 -9.61 -10.42 -17.54
N GLN A 83 -8.74 -11.37 -17.91
CA GLN A 83 -8.96 -12.23 -19.08
C GLN A 83 -10.27 -13.02 -19.03
N LEU A 84 -10.58 -13.61 -17.87
CA LEU A 84 -11.83 -14.36 -17.70
C LEU A 84 -13.05 -13.44 -17.68
N ALA A 85 -12.95 -12.25 -17.10
CA ALA A 85 -14.03 -11.27 -17.08
C ALA A 85 -14.35 -10.76 -18.50
N ASP A 86 -13.32 -10.39 -19.27
CA ASP A 86 -13.46 -9.97 -20.67
C ASP A 86 -14.10 -11.07 -21.52
N GLU A 87 -13.70 -12.33 -21.28
CA GLU A 87 -14.25 -13.47 -21.99
C GLU A 87 -15.74 -13.70 -21.65
N VAL A 88 -16.14 -13.52 -20.38
CA VAL A 88 -17.56 -13.55 -19.98
C VAL A 88 -18.35 -12.45 -20.68
N GLU A 89 -17.83 -11.23 -20.74
CA GLU A 89 -18.48 -10.11 -21.44
C GLU A 89 -18.61 -10.39 -22.94
N ARG A 90 -17.52 -10.85 -23.57
CA ARG A 90 -17.52 -11.21 -24.99
C ARG A 90 -18.53 -12.32 -25.28
N LEU A 91 -18.56 -13.38 -24.49
CA LEU A 91 -19.52 -14.48 -24.67
C LEU A 91 -20.97 -14.02 -24.44
N SER A 92 -21.19 -13.10 -23.50
CA SER A 92 -22.51 -12.48 -23.28
C SER A 92 -23.00 -11.74 -24.52
N SER A 93 -22.10 -10.97 -25.16
CA SER A 93 -22.41 -10.22 -26.38
C SER A 93 -22.71 -11.13 -27.59
N LEU A 94 -22.12 -12.33 -27.62
CA LEU A 94 -22.37 -13.32 -28.67
C LEU A 94 -23.64 -14.14 -28.39
N ALA A 95 -23.97 -14.34 -27.12
CA ALA A 95 -25.15 -15.09 -26.70
C ALA A 95 -26.45 -14.33 -26.99
N LEU A 96 -26.44 -13.00 -26.94
CA LEU A 96 -27.61 -12.16 -27.15
C LEU A 96 -27.43 -11.27 -28.38
N GLN A 97 -28.19 -11.56 -29.44
CA GLN A 97 -28.18 -10.75 -30.66
C GLN A 97 -29.57 -10.16 -30.86
N GLU A 98 -29.67 -8.84 -30.70
CA GLU A 98 -30.93 -8.11 -30.84
C GLU A 98 -30.95 -7.32 -32.16
N THR A 99 -32.11 -7.35 -32.82
CA THR A 99 -32.46 -6.51 -33.97
C THR A 99 -33.72 -5.73 -33.63
N ASP A 100 -34.12 -4.76 -34.47
CA ASP A 100 -35.32 -3.94 -34.25
C ASP A 100 -36.63 -4.74 -34.10
N THR A 101 -36.65 -6.01 -34.53
CA THR A 101 -37.85 -6.85 -34.56
C THR A 101 -37.71 -8.20 -33.88
N GLU A 102 -36.50 -8.68 -33.63
CA GLU A 102 -36.25 -10.03 -33.11
C GLU A 102 -35.05 -10.07 -32.15
N LEU A 103 -35.20 -10.87 -31.09
CA LEU A 103 -34.14 -11.24 -30.16
C LEU A 103 -33.72 -12.68 -30.41
N HIS A 104 -32.46 -12.89 -30.76
CA HIS A 104 -31.86 -14.21 -30.90
C HIS A 104 -30.98 -14.54 -29.69
N ILE A 105 -31.18 -15.73 -29.12
CA ILE A 105 -30.42 -16.22 -27.96
C ILE A 105 -29.67 -17.50 -28.34
N ASP A 106 -28.34 -17.44 -28.44
CA ASP A 106 -27.51 -18.61 -28.66
C ASP A 106 -27.12 -19.26 -27.32
N LYS A 107 -27.85 -20.33 -26.99
CA LYS A 107 -27.64 -21.10 -25.75
C LYS A 107 -26.25 -21.73 -25.63
N ARG A 108 -25.50 -21.91 -26.72
CA ARG A 108 -24.14 -22.46 -26.67
C ARG A 108 -23.19 -21.43 -26.06
N TYR A 109 -23.28 -20.18 -26.48
CA TYR A 109 -22.47 -19.10 -25.88
C TYR A 109 -22.89 -18.84 -24.43
N MET A 110 -24.17 -18.98 -24.08
CA MET A 110 -24.59 -18.93 -22.66
C MET A 110 -23.94 -20.04 -21.82
N ALA A 111 -23.87 -21.27 -22.35
CA ALA A 111 -23.23 -22.38 -21.64
C ALA A 111 -21.71 -22.14 -21.45
N LEU A 112 -21.04 -21.62 -22.48
CA LEU A 112 -19.62 -21.25 -22.39
C LEU A 112 -19.41 -20.10 -21.39
N GLN A 113 -20.25 -19.08 -21.42
CA GLN A 113 -20.20 -17.97 -20.48
C GLN A 113 -20.32 -18.47 -19.03
N GLN A 114 -21.26 -19.38 -18.76
CA GLN A 114 -21.44 -19.96 -17.44
C GLN A 114 -20.21 -20.75 -16.99
N GLU A 115 -19.56 -21.48 -17.91
CA GLU A 115 -18.34 -22.20 -17.59
C GLU A 115 -17.16 -21.27 -17.31
N THR A 116 -16.98 -20.20 -18.10
CA THR A 116 -15.96 -19.17 -17.85
C THR A 116 -16.20 -18.48 -16.51
N ALA A 117 -17.46 -18.20 -16.16
CA ALA A 117 -17.80 -17.64 -14.84
C ALA A 117 -17.42 -18.57 -13.69
N ARG A 118 -17.62 -19.90 -13.83
CA ARG A 118 -17.14 -20.88 -12.84
C ARG A 118 -15.63 -20.92 -12.73
N GLN A 119 -14.91 -20.74 -13.83
CA GLN A 119 -13.45 -20.65 -13.80
C GLN A 119 -12.98 -19.41 -13.02
N LEU A 120 -13.69 -18.29 -13.16
CA LEU A 120 -13.43 -17.09 -12.36
C LEU A 120 -13.69 -17.34 -10.86
N GLU A 121 -14.80 -17.99 -10.52
CA GLU A 121 -15.09 -18.39 -9.12
C GLU A 121 -14.00 -19.31 -8.55
N ALA A 122 -13.54 -20.29 -9.35
CA ALA A 122 -12.48 -21.19 -8.95
C ALA A 122 -11.13 -20.46 -8.77
N LEU A 123 -10.84 -19.48 -9.63
CA LEU A 123 -9.64 -18.65 -9.53
C LEU A 123 -9.65 -17.83 -8.22
N VAL A 124 -10.77 -17.19 -7.88
CA VAL A 124 -10.93 -16.48 -6.60
C VAL A 124 -10.73 -17.44 -5.44
N SER A 125 -11.36 -18.62 -5.48
CA SER A 125 -11.22 -19.62 -4.42
C SER A 125 -9.78 -20.13 -4.27
N HIS A 126 -9.02 -20.21 -5.37
CA HIS A 126 -7.62 -20.63 -5.34
C HIS A 126 -6.74 -19.61 -4.61
N HIS A 127 -7.01 -18.32 -4.77
CA HIS A 127 -6.27 -17.22 -4.16
C HIS A 127 -6.82 -16.76 -2.80
N GLN A 128 -7.83 -17.43 -2.23
CA GLN A 128 -8.41 -17.05 -0.94
C GLN A 128 -7.36 -16.93 0.18
N ALA A 129 -6.43 -17.88 0.23
CA ALA A 129 -5.35 -17.86 1.23
C ALA A 129 -4.41 -16.66 1.07
N ASP A 130 -4.19 -16.19 -0.15
CA ASP A 130 -3.36 -15.01 -0.43
C ASP A 130 -4.07 -13.73 0.07
N PHE A 131 -5.37 -13.60 -0.20
CA PHE A 131 -6.18 -12.49 0.33
C PHE A 131 -6.23 -12.48 1.85
N ASP A 132 -6.40 -13.65 2.47
CA ASP A 132 -6.41 -13.77 3.93
C ASP A 132 -5.05 -13.38 4.53
N ALA A 133 -3.94 -13.74 3.87
CA ALA A 133 -2.60 -13.35 4.30
C ALA A 133 -2.37 -11.84 4.21
N LEU A 134 -2.84 -11.19 3.14
CA LEU A 134 -2.81 -9.74 2.98
C LEU A 134 -3.62 -9.03 4.07
N ALA A 135 -4.84 -9.51 4.34
CA ALA A 135 -5.68 -8.97 5.40
C ALA A 135 -4.99 -9.06 6.78
N ALA A 136 -4.46 -10.25 7.11
CA ALA A 136 -3.73 -10.46 8.35
C ALA A 136 -2.46 -9.60 8.46
N GLN A 137 -1.78 -9.32 7.34
CA GLN A 137 -0.64 -8.42 7.33
C GLN A 137 -1.06 -6.96 7.52
N GLY A 138 -2.19 -6.55 6.94
CA GLY A 138 -2.80 -5.24 7.17
C GLY A 138 -3.10 -4.99 8.64
N ASP A 139 -3.64 -5.99 9.34
CA ASP A 139 -3.90 -5.92 10.78
C ASP A 139 -2.62 -5.72 11.60
N LYS A 140 -1.52 -6.40 11.24
CA LYS A 140 -0.22 -6.20 11.90
C LYS A 140 0.34 -4.80 11.66
N ILE A 141 0.23 -4.28 10.44
CA ILE A 141 0.62 -2.90 10.11
C ILE A 141 -0.19 -1.93 10.96
N ALA A 142 -1.51 -2.06 11.01
CA ALA A 142 -2.38 -1.19 11.79
C ALA A 142 -2.04 -1.22 13.29
N ALA A 143 -1.83 -2.42 13.85
CA ALA A 143 -1.45 -2.58 15.25
C ALA A 143 -0.08 -1.94 15.57
N THR A 144 0.92 -2.13 14.70
CA THR A 144 2.25 -1.53 14.88
C THR A 144 2.22 -0.02 14.64
N ALA A 145 1.42 0.47 13.69
CA ALA A 145 1.25 1.89 13.42
C ALA A 145 0.62 2.61 14.62
N SER A 146 -0.39 2.00 15.24
CA SER A 146 -0.99 2.55 16.47
C SER A 146 0.03 2.65 17.61
N LYS A 147 0.90 1.65 17.79
CA LYS A 147 1.97 1.69 18.79
C LYS A 147 2.99 2.79 18.47
N PHE A 148 3.34 2.94 17.19
CA PHE A 148 4.24 4.00 16.74
C PHE A 148 3.67 5.39 16.98
N GLU A 149 2.40 5.60 16.63
CA GLU A 149 1.68 6.85 16.85
C GLU A 149 1.63 7.22 18.35
N GLN A 150 1.33 6.24 19.21
CA GLN A 150 1.35 6.42 20.67
C GLN A 150 2.74 6.80 21.17
N ALA A 151 3.79 6.12 20.69
CA ALA A 151 5.17 6.39 21.07
C ALA A 151 5.66 7.78 20.61
N ILE A 152 5.12 8.32 19.52
CA ILE A 152 5.43 9.68 19.06
C ILE A 152 4.65 10.74 19.84
N LYS A 153 3.34 10.52 20.07
CA LYS A 153 2.43 11.51 20.69
C LYS A 153 2.98 12.12 21.98
N SER A 154 3.56 11.31 22.85
CA SER A 154 4.14 11.79 24.11
C SER A 154 5.33 12.74 23.95
N GLY A 155 6.04 12.66 22.82
CA GLY A 155 7.22 13.48 22.55
C GLY A 155 6.92 14.78 21.81
N ILE A 156 5.71 14.94 21.26
CA ILE A 156 5.35 16.07 20.39
C ILE A 156 4.05 16.77 20.80
N GLU A 157 3.52 16.43 21.97
CA GLU A 157 2.31 17.02 22.51
C GLU A 157 2.45 18.55 22.65
N GLY A 158 1.43 19.29 22.20
CA GLY A 158 1.42 20.75 22.25
C GLY A 158 2.17 21.45 21.10
N ILE A 159 2.81 20.70 20.20
CA ILE A 159 3.40 21.25 18.98
C ILE A 159 2.35 21.21 17.87
N ASP A 160 2.17 22.34 17.20
CA ASP A 160 1.28 22.45 16.04
C ASP A 160 2.06 22.14 14.75
N PHE A 161 1.65 21.09 14.03
CA PHE A 161 2.29 20.61 12.82
C PHE A 161 1.28 19.91 11.90
N ASP A 162 1.58 19.88 10.60
CA ASP A 162 0.75 19.22 9.57
C ASP A 162 1.29 17.85 9.17
N GLN A 163 2.62 17.66 9.25
CA GLN A 163 3.30 16.48 8.75
C GLN A 163 4.45 16.04 9.67
N ILE A 164 4.73 14.74 9.66
CA ILE A 164 5.86 14.13 10.34
C ILE A 164 6.73 13.45 9.29
N GLN A 165 8.03 13.73 9.31
CA GLN A 165 9.03 13.09 8.47
C GLN A 165 10.06 12.37 9.35
N ILE A 166 10.46 11.18 8.92
CA ILE A 166 11.51 10.38 9.57
C ILE A 166 12.70 10.29 8.63
N SER A 167 13.89 10.63 9.11
CA SER A 167 15.14 10.53 8.34
C SER A 167 16.18 9.72 9.11
N ASP A 168 17.03 8.98 8.39
CA ASP A 168 18.27 8.41 8.93
C ASP A 168 19.37 9.48 9.00
N ALA A 169 20.36 9.34 9.89
CA ALA A 169 21.40 10.37 10.00
C ALA A 169 22.22 10.43 8.71
N GLY A 170 22.31 11.65 8.18
CA GLY A 170 23.01 11.96 6.95
C GLY A 170 22.09 12.48 5.84
N LYS A 171 20.77 12.30 5.97
CA LYS A 171 19.79 12.89 5.04
C LYS A 171 19.02 13.99 5.75
N ALA A 172 19.27 15.23 5.32
CA ALA A 172 18.45 16.36 5.73
C ALA A 172 16.98 16.09 5.36
N ALA A 173 16.05 16.57 6.19
CA ALA A 173 14.62 16.54 5.88
C ALA A 173 14.40 17.16 4.50
N ASP A 174 13.92 16.35 3.55
CA ASP A 174 13.63 16.80 2.20
C ASP A 174 12.30 17.56 2.21
N THR A 175 12.36 18.89 2.29
CA THR A 175 11.17 19.76 2.28
C THR A 175 10.58 19.95 0.88
N ARG A 176 11.16 19.35 -0.18
CA ARG A 176 10.66 19.49 -1.57
C ARG A 176 9.22 18.98 -1.74
N TYR A 177 8.77 18.05 -0.89
CA TYR A 177 7.42 17.47 -0.96
C TYR A 177 6.30 18.44 -0.57
N CYS A 178 6.64 19.58 0.03
CA CYS A 178 5.66 20.56 0.45
C CYS A 178 5.22 21.50 -0.70
N GLN A 179 5.90 21.46 -1.85
CA GLN A 179 5.58 22.30 -3.02
C GLN A 179 4.41 21.77 -3.88
N LEU A 180 3.86 20.58 -3.62
CA LEU A 180 2.83 19.99 -4.48
C LEU A 180 1.38 20.42 -4.17
N ASN A 181 1.14 21.19 -3.10
CA ASN A 181 -0.22 21.59 -2.68
C ASN A 181 -0.55 23.09 -2.77
N ILE A 182 0.38 23.96 -3.17
CA ILE A 182 0.13 25.42 -3.23
C ILE A 182 -0.33 25.88 -4.64
N SER A 183 -0.19 25.03 -5.66
CA SER A 183 -0.51 25.40 -7.06
C SER A 183 -1.86 24.89 -7.58
N ARG A 184 -2.75 24.41 -6.70
CA ARG A 184 -4.14 24.06 -7.06
C ARG A 184 -5.13 24.64 -6.05
N LEU A 185 -5.22 25.97 -6.01
CA LEU A 185 -6.38 26.72 -5.57
C LEU A 185 -6.74 27.74 -6.64
#